data_AF-A0A958MTV0-F1
#
_entry.id   AF-A0A958MTV0-F1
#
_cell.length_a   1.000
_cell.length_b   1.000
_cell.length_c   1.000
_cell.angle_alpha   90.00
_cell.angle_beta   90.00
_cell.angle_gamma   90.00
#
_symmetry.space_group_name_H-M   'P 1'
#
loop_
_entity.id
_entity.type
_entity.pdbx_description
1 polymer ?
#
loop_
_entity_poly.entity_id
_entity_poly.type
_entity_poly.pdbx_seq_one_letter_code
_entity_poly.pdbx_strand_id
1 'polypeptide(L)'
;MNQSSYLHCPACGREINANRVFLEMAVCECGWTSSLRSRQAEHKRDLRTALTLVAAAGILVLGFIHIIQWDHYAGEILVIKGKELTGMATTTDLERRVDICRERLNHECVAQTYGQLVRRHPQEQKYLAGLGKILSQLGRWKRAAQALRTYVDTGGRDHEMVYEFAKVNAALGQVDEAAKYFDLALSIKPEVLQIQVVRAYV
;
A
#
# COMPACT_ATOMS: atom_id res chain seq x y z
N MET A 1 14.32 41.28 -21.68
CA MET A 1 15.79 41.43 -21.74
C MET A 1 16.32 41.57 -20.32
N ASN A 2 16.67 40.46 -19.65
CA ASN A 2 17.64 40.46 -18.54
C ASN A 2 17.91 39.02 -18.11
N GLN A 3 18.98 38.42 -18.62
CA GLN A 3 19.63 37.26 -17.99
C GLN A 3 21.13 37.47 -18.14
N SER A 4 21.70 38.30 -17.27
CA SER A 4 23.14 38.32 -16.99
C SER A 4 23.49 37.05 -16.23
N SER A 5 23.54 35.92 -16.92
CA SER A 5 24.12 34.68 -16.40
C SER A 5 25.62 34.75 -16.67
N TYR A 6 26.38 35.14 -15.63
CA TYR A 6 27.84 35.16 -15.62
C TYR A 6 28.42 33.84 -16.16
N LEU A 7 28.97 33.89 -17.37
CA LEU A 7 29.41 32.70 -18.09
C LEU A 7 30.81 32.30 -17.60
N HIS A 8 30.92 31.26 -16.78
CA HIS A 8 32.22 30.78 -16.32
C HIS A 8 32.84 29.80 -17.33
N CYS A 9 34.15 29.90 -17.54
CA CYS A 9 34.92 28.99 -18.37
C CYS A 9 35.10 27.64 -17.65
N PRO A 10 34.71 26.50 -18.24
CA PRO A 10 34.81 25.20 -17.59
C PRO A 10 36.27 24.70 -17.51
N ALA A 11 37.16 25.20 -18.36
CA ALA A 11 38.56 24.79 -18.40
C ALA A 11 39.42 25.43 -17.31
N CYS A 12 39.17 26.70 -16.97
CA CYS A 12 40.00 27.44 -15.99
C CYS A 12 39.20 28.08 -14.83
N GLY A 13 37.88 27.93 -14.82
CA GLY A 13 36.99 28.47 -13.78
C GLY A 13 36.78 29.99 -13.82
N ARG A 14 37.51 30.74 -14.66
CA ARG A 14 37.39 32.20 -14.74
C ARG A 14 36.11 32.64 -15.44
N GLU A 15 35.62 33.82 -15.07
CA GLU A 15 34.49 34.46 -15.72
C GLU A 15 34.86 34.92 -17.13
N ILE A 16 33.99 34.66 -18.12
CA ILE A 16 34.16 35.12 -19.49
C ILE A 16 33.49 36.48 -19.62
N ASN A 17 34.32 37.52 -19.82
CA ASN A 17 33.84 38.88 -20.05
C ASN A 17 32.92 38.95 -21.29
N ALA A 18 31.80 39.67 -21.17
CA ALA A 18 30.83 39.84 -22.25
C ALA A 18 31.45 40.38 -23.56
N ASN A 19 32.52 41.17 -23.48
CA ASN A 19 33.23 41.70 -24.65
C ASN A 19 33.99 40.62 -25.45
N ARG A 20 34.14 39.40 -24.90
CA ARG A 20 34.77 38.25 -25.58
C ARG A 20 33.74 37.25 -26.12
N VAL A 21 32.50 37.70 -26.30
CA VAL A 21 31.42 36.94 -26.94
C VAL A 21 31.16 37.54 -28.33
N PHE A 22 31.45 36.79 -29.40
CA PHE A 22 31.29 37.24 -30.79
C PHE A 22 30.36 36.30 -31.55
N LEU A 23 29.27 36.80 -32.15
CA LEU A 23 28.34 36.00 -32.97
C LEU A 23 27.91 34.68 -32.26
N GLU A 24 27.61 34.77 -30.96
CA GLU A 24 27.29 33.64 -30.08
C GLU A 24 28.46 32.71 -29.70
N MET A 25 29.71 33.01 -30.05
CA MET A 25 30.89 32.27 -29.58
C MET A 25 31.56 32.99 -28.40
N ALA A 26 31.73 32.28 -27.28
CA ALA A 26 32.46 32.74 -26.12
C ALA A 26 33.93 32.29 -26.21
N VAL A 27 34.87 33.22 -26.01
CA VAL A 27 36.32 32.96 -26.00
C VAL A 27 36.91 33.33 -24.64
N CYS A 28 37.51 32.38 -23.95
CA CYS A 28 38.19 32.61 -22.68
C CYS A 28 39.67 32.98 -22.90
N GLU A 29 40.28 33.66 -21.93
CA GLU A 29 41.70 34.05 -21.96
C GLU A 29 42.66 32.86 -21.96
N CYS A 30 42.23 31.71 -21.44
CA CYS A 30 43.01 30.47 -21.49
C CYS A 30 42.99 29.77 -22.87
N GLY A 31 42.32 30.36 -23.87
CA GLY A 31 42.20 29.79 -25.22
C GLY A 31 41.00 28.88 -25.45
N TRP A 32 40.18 28.62 -24.42
CA TRP A 32 38.95 27.84 -24.56
C TRP A 32 37.87 28.61 -25.33
N THR A 33 37.19 27.95 -26.27
CA THR A 33 36.09 28.53 -27.04
C THR A 33 34.86 27.62 -27.05
N SER A 34 33.66 28.19 -27.03
CA SER A 34 32.43 27.44 -27.31
C SER A 34 31.33 28.34 -27.86
N SER A 35 30.41 27.77 -28.63
CA SER A 35 29.18 28.50 -28.96
C SER A 35 28.21 28.47 -27.77
N LEU A 36 27.61 29.61 -27.44
CA LEU A 36 26.58 29.74 -26.40
C LEU A 36 25.35 28.91 -26.75
N ARG A 37 25.01 28.83 -28.04
CA ARG A 37 23.90 28.02 -28.55
C ARG A 37 24.15 26.53 -28.38
N SER A 38 25.35 26.04 -28.71
CA SER A 38 25.72 24.64 -28.44
C SER A 38 25.76 24.36 -26.94
N ARG A 39 26.29 25.26 -26.12
CA ARG A 39 26.35 25.09 -24.67
C ARG A 39 24.96 25.03 -24.02
N GLN A 40 24.03 25.90 -24.44
CA GLN A 40 22.63 25.85 -23.99
C GLN A 40 21.94 24.58 -24.48
N ALA A 41 22.24 24.10 -25.69
CA ALA A 41 21.70 22.87 -26.23
C ALA A 41 22.25 21.63 -25.51
N GLU A 42 23.55 21.59 -25.21
CA GLU A 42 24.24 20.56 -24.43
C GLU A 42 23.67 20.48 -23.01
N HIS A 43 23.57 21.61 -22.29
CA HIS A 43 23.00 21.60 -20.95
C HIS A 43 21.55 21.09 -20.91
N LYS A 44 20.71 21.47 -21.90
CA LYS A 44 19.35 20.93 -22.03
C LYS A 44 19.33 19.44 -22.34
N ARG A 45 20.29 18.94 -23.13
CA ARG A 45 20.44 17.50 -23.41
C ARG A 45 20.87 16.75 -22.16
N ASP A 46 21.89 17.22 -21.45
CA ASP A 46 22.39 16.59 -20.22
C ASP A 46 21.32 16.52 -19.15
N LEU A 47 20.54 17.59 -18.95
CA LEU A 47 19.43 17.58 -18.01
C LEU A 47 18.36 16.56 -18.40
N ARG A 48 18.00 16.47 -19.70
CA ARG A 48 17.05 15.45 -20.18
C ARG A 48 17.60 14.04 -19.97
N THR A 49 18.85 13.80 -20.32
CA THR A 49 19.52 12.50 -20.12
C THR A 49 19.53 12.12 -18.64
N ALA A 50 19.95 13.03 -17.76
CA ALA A 50 19.94 12.82 -16.32
C ALA A 50 18.54 12.49 -15.80
N LEU A 51 17.52 13.26 -16.21
CA LEU A 51 16.12 13.00 -15.84
C LEU A 51 15.65 11.63 -16.34
N THR A 52 16.01 11.24 -17.57
CA THR A 52 15.65 9.92 -18.10
C THR A 52 16.33 8.78 -17.35
N LEU A 53 17.60 8.95 -16.96
CA LEU A 53 18.34 7.95 -16.19
C LEU A 53 17.78 7.80 -14.78
N VAL A 54 17.47 8.91 -14.11
CA VAL A 54 16.84 8.90 -12.78
C VAL A 54 15.45 8.24 -12.85
N ALA A 55 14.64 8.59 -13.85
CA ALA A 55 13.33 7.96 -14.04
C ALA A 55 13.46 6.45 -14.31
N ALA A 56 14.38 6.03 -15.17
CA ALA A 56 14.64 4.62 -15.45
C ALA A 56 15.10 3.86 -14.19
N ALA A 57 16.01 4.43 -13.42
CA ALA A 57 16.45 3.85 -12.14
C ALA A 57 15.28 3.74 -11.15
N GLY A 58 14.43 4.76 -11.05
CA GLY A 58 13.22 4.72 -10.20
C GLY A 58 12.25 3.60 -10.60
N ILE A 59 12.03 3.39 -11.90
CA ILE A 59 11.18 2.30 -12.40
C ILE A 59 11.77 0.94 -12.03
N LEU A 60 13.09 0.75 -12.16
CA LEU A 60 13.75 -0.50 -11.79
C LEU A 60 13.62 -0.81 -10.30
N VAL A 61 13.83 0.20 -9.44
CA VAL A 61 13.69 0.05 -7.98
C VAL A 61 12.25 -0.30 -7.60
N LEU A 62 11.26 0.40 -8.15
CA LEU A 62 9.85 0.11 -7.90
C LEU A 62 9.44 -1.28 -8.40
N GLY A 63 9.92 -1.67 -9.57
CA GLY A 63 9.71 -3.02 -10.12
C GLY A 63 10.29 -4.10 -9.21
N PHE A 64 11.50 -3.89 -8.68
CA PHE A 64 12.14 -4.82 -7.75
C PHE A 64 11.39 -4.91 -6.40
N ILE A 65 10.96 -3.78 -5.85
CA ILE A 65 10.13 -3.76 -4.63
C ILE A 65 8.82 -4.53 -4.85
N HIS A 66 8.17 -4.34 -6.00
CA HIS A 66 6.93 -5.05 -6.34
C HIS A 66 7.17 -6.57 -6.43
N ILE A 67 8.25 -7.01 -7.07
CA ILE A 67 8.62 -8.43 -7.15
C ILE A 67 8.88 -9.00 -5.76
N ILE A 68 9.63 -8.32 -4.87
CA ILE A 68 9.88 -8.83 -3.51
C ILE A 68 8.59 -8.89 -2.70
N GLN A 69 7.75 -7.85 -2.79
CA GLN A 69 6.54 -7.76 -1.97
C GLN A 69 5.54 -8.87 -2.33
N TRP A 70 5.39 -9.17 -3.62
CA TRP A 70 4.37 -10.09 -4.14
C TRP A 70 4.94 -11.45 -4.58
N ASP A 71 6.26 -11.60 -4.64
CA ASP A 71 6.97 -12.82 -5.04
C ASP A 71 6.43 -13.38 -6.37
N HIS A 72 6.16 -14.69 -6.46
CA HIS A 72 5.60 -15.32 -7.65
C HIS A 72 4.18 -14.84 -8.01
N TYR A 73 3.50 -14.10 -7.12
CA TYR A 73 2.20 -13.46 -7.38
C TYR A 73 2.31 -12.07 -8.02
N ALA A 74 3.51 -11.55 -8.26
CA ALA A 74 3.72 -10.19 -8.76
C ALA A 74 2.99 -9.89 -10.08
N GLY A 75 2.89 -10.87 -10.98
CA GLY A 75 2.11 -10.74 -12.22
C GLY A 75 0.60 -10.81 -11.99
N GLU A 76 0.15 -11.81 -11.23
CA GLU A 76 -1.27 -12.02 -10.93
C GLU A 76 -1.89 -10.79 -10.22
N ILE A 77 -1.18 -10.25 -9.23
CA ILE A 77 -1.66 -9.07 -8.50
C ILE A 77 -1.70 -7.82 -9.38
N LEU A 78 -0.81 -7.69 -10.37
CA LEU A 78 -0.81 -6.57 -11.29
C LEU A 78 -2.09 -6.59 -12.15
N VAL A 79 -2.48 -7.78 -12.62
CA VAL A 79 -3.72 -7.98 -13.37
C VAL A 79 -4.93 -7.66 -12.51
N ILE A 80 -4.99 -8.18 -11.28
CA ILE A 80 -6.13 -7.91 -10.36
C ILE A 80 -6.24 -6.41 -10.07
N LYS A 81 -5.14 -5.73 -9.72
CA LYS A 81 -5.15 -4.28 -9.50
C LYS A 81 -5.55 -3.51 -10.76
N GLY A 82 -5.13 -3.95 -11.93
CA GLY A 82 -5.56 -3.38 -13.20
C GLY A 82 -7.08 -3.48 -13.38
N LYS A 83 -7.68 -4.65 -13.12
CA LYS A 83 -9.13 -4.84 -13.13
C LYS A 83 -9.84 -3.98 -12.07
N GLU A 84 -9.25 -3.78 -10.89
CA GLU A 84 -9.82 -2.90 -9.86
C GLU A 84 -9.85 -1.44 -10.34
N LEU A 85 -8.77 -0.96 -10.97
CA LEU A 85 -8.67 0.41 -11.50
C LEU A 85 -9.69 0.67 -12.62
N THR A 86 -9.96 -0.32 -13.46
CA THR A 86 -10.96 -0.20 -14.54
C THR A 86 -12.39 -0.50 -14.08
N GLY A 87 -12.60 -0.87 -12.81
CA GLY A 87 -13.90 -1.29 -12.28
C GLY A 87 -14.37 -2.67 -12.73
N MET A 88 -13.53 -3.42 -13.45
CA MET A 88 -13.84 -4.75 -13.99
C MET A 88 -13.56 -5.91 -13.02
N ALA A 89 -12.94 -5.64 -11.86
CA ALA A 89 -12.64 -6.67 -10.88
C ALA A 89 -13.92 -7.35 -10.42
N THR A 90 -13.93 -8.68 -10.45
CA THR A 90 -15.04 -9.52 -10.01
C THR A 90 -14.91 -9.89 -8.53
N THR A 91 -15.93 -10.52 -7.94
CA THR A 91 -15.84 -11.05 -6.57
C THR A 91 -14.74 -12.11 -6.46
N THR A 92 -14.59 -12.97 -7.48
CA THR A 92 -13.57 -14.02 -7.49
C THR A 92 -12.17 -13.44 -7.59
N ASP A 93 -11.96 -12.34 -8.33
CA ASP A 93 -10.67 -11.62 -8.34
C ASP A 93 -10.32 -11.10 -6.93
N LEU A 94 -11.30 -10.57 -6.20
CA LEU A 94 -11.11 -10.07 -4.83
C LEU A 94 -10.89 -11.20 -3.83
N GLU A 95 -11.61 -12.32 -3.94
CA GLU A 95 -11.36 -13.50 -3.12
C GLU A 95 -9.96 -14.05 -3.36
N ARG A 96 -9.54 -14.16 -4.64
CA ARG A 96 -8.20 -14.60 -4.99
C ARG A 96 -7.12 -13.67 -4.42
N ARG A 97 -7.36 -12.36 -4.43
CA ARG A 97 -6.47 -11.38 -3.79
C ARG A 97 -6.38 -11.58 -2.27
N VAL A 98 -7.48 -11.95 -1.59
CA VAL A 98 -7.43 -12.27 -0.16
C VAL A 98 -6.49 -13.44 0.09
N ASP A 99 -6.58 -14.50 -0.71
CA ASP A 99 -5.74 -15.70 -0.56
C ASP A 99 -4.26 -15.36 -0.74
N ILE A 100 -3.92 -14.63 -1.81
CA ILE A 100 -2.55 -14.13 -2.03
C ILE A 100 -2.07 -13.31 -0.83
N CYS A 101 -2.90 -12.38 -0.33
CA CYS A 101 -2.50 -11.52 0.79
C CYS A 101 -2.35 -12.29 2.12
N ARG A 102 -3.09 -13.39 2.31
CA ARG A 102 -2.89 -14.30 3.45
C ARG A 102 -1.59 -15.07 3.36
N GLU A 103 -1.27 -15.63 2.20
CA GLU A 103 -0.01 -16.34 1.99
C GLU A 103 1.22 -15.44 2.16
N ARG A 104 1.07 -14.15 1.83
CA ARG A 104 2.09 -13.11 2.06
C ARG A 104 2.07 -12.54 3.49
N LEU A 105 1.21 -13.05 4.37
CA LEU A 105 1.01 -12.56 5.74
C LEU A 105 0.73 -11.04 5.84
N ASN A 106 0.18 -10.47 4.77
CA ASN A 106 -0.11 -9.05 4.68
C ASN A 106 -1.53 -8.77 5.20
N HIS A 107 -1.66 -8.70 6.53
CA HIS A 107 -2.94 -8.51 7.20
C HIS A 107 -3.67 -7.22 6.78
N GLU A 108 -2.94 -6.14 6.50
CA GLU A 108 -3.52 -4.89 6.00
C GLU A 108 -4.16 -5.07 4.61
N CYS A 109 -3.49 -5.78 3.70
CA CYS A 109 -4.09 -6.12 2.41
C CYS A 109 -5.35 -6.98 2.56
N VAL A 110 -5.33 -7.95 3.48
CA VAL A 110 -6.49 -8.82 3.73
C VAL A 110 -7.66 -7.99 4.25
N ALA A 111 -7.45 -7.11 5.22
CA ALA A 111 -8.48 -6.23 5.76
C ALA A 111 -9.05 -5.27 4.70
N GLN A 112 -8.18 -4.68 3.87
CA GLN A 112 -8.62 -3.80 2.78
C GLN A 112 -9.51 -4.56 1.79
N THR A 113 -9.07 -5.75 1.35
CA THR A 113 -9.75 -6.55 0.33
C THR A 113 -11.09 -7.10 0.85
N TYR A 114 -11.14 -7.61 2.08
CA TYR A 114 -12.41 -7.97 2.72
C TYR A 114 -13.36 -6.79 2.86
N GLY A 115 -12.84 -5.59 3.17
CA GLY A 115 -13.64 -4.38 3.17
C GLY A 115 -14.28 -4.07 1.82
N GLN A 116 -13.62 -4.42 0.71
CA GLN A 116 -14.23 -4.31 -0.62
C GLN A 116 -15.32 -5.36 -0.85
N LEU A 117 -15.04 -6.61 -0.48
CA LEU A 117 -16.00 -7.72 -0.60
C LEU A 117 -17.29 -7.43 0.19
N VAL A 118 -17.18 -6.95 1.43
CA VAL A 118 -18.34 -6.55 2.25
C VAL A 118 -19.09 -5.37 1.62
N ARG A 119 -18.42 -4.39 1.00
CA ARG A 119 -19.14 -3.31 0.30
C ARG A 119 -19.96 -3.81 -0.88
N ARG A 120 -19.50 -4.85 -1.56
CA ARG A 120 -20.23 -5.47 -2.68
C ARG A 120 -21.34 -6.41 -2.21
N HIS A 121 -21.09 -7.12 -1.11
CA HIS A 121 -21.98 -8.13 -0.53
C HIS A 121 -22.17 -7.86 0.96
N PRO A 122 -22.96 -6.84 1.34
CA PRO A 122 -23.01 -6.33 2.71
C PRO A 122 -23.60 -7.29 3.74
N GLN A 123 -24.30 -8.32 3.30
CA GLN A 123 -24.92 -9.32 4.17
C GLN A 123 -24.24 -10.69 4.09
N GLU A 124 -23.21 -10.84 3.25
CA GLU A 124 -22.50 -12.11 3.09
C GLU A 124 -21.68 -12.42 4.34
N GLN A 125 -22.16 -13.41 5.09
CA GLN A 125 -21.61 -13.79 6.39
C GLN A 125 -20.13 -14.18 6.29
N LYS A 126 -19.73 -14.87 5.21
CA LYS A 126 -18.32 -15.26 4.97
C LYS A 126 -17.38 -14.05 4.99
N TYR A 127 -17.77 -12.95 4.35
CA TYR A 127 -16.93 -11.76 4.23
C TYR A 127 -16.98 -10.90 5.50
N LEU A 128 -18.13 -10.82 6.16
CA LEU A 128 -18.26 -10.13 7.45
C LEU A 128 -17.41 -10.80 8.54
N ALA A 129 -17.46 -12.13 8.63
CA ALA A 129 -16.62 -12.92 9.52
C ALA A 129 -15.13 -12.71 9.22
N GLY A 130 -14.73 -12.82 7.95
CA GLY A 130 -13.36 -12.60 7.50
C GLY A 130 -12.84 -11.20 7.84
N LEU A 131 -13.66 -10.17 7.60
CA LEU A 131 -13.33 -8.78 7.92
C LEU A 131 -13.22 -8.55 9.43
N GLY A 132 -14.17 -9.07 10.20
CA GLY A 132 -14.18 -8.98 11.67
C GLY A 132 -12.92 -9.58 12.29
N LYS A 133 -12.59 -10.82 11.91
CA LYS A 133 -11.41 -11.54 12.40
C LYS A 133 -10.11 -10.80 12.09
N ILE A 134 -9.91 -10.37 10.85
CA ILE A 134 -8.65 -9.69 10.48
C ILE A 134 -8.51 -8.31 11.13
N LEU A 135 -9.62 -7.57 11.28
CA LEU A 135 -9.60 -6.28 11.97
C LEU A 135 -9.32 -6.44 13.47
N SER A 136 -9.82 -7.51 14.09
CA SER A 136 -9.50 -7.86 15.47
C SER A 136 -8.01 -8.15 15.63
N GLN A 137 -7.42 -8.96 14.74
CA GLN A 137 -5.97 -9.24 14.74
C GLN A 137 -5.11 -7.97 14.57
N LEU A 138 -5.60 -6.99 13.80
CA LEU A 138 -4.95 -5.69 13.62
C LEU A 138 -5.21 -4.70 14.77
N GLY A 139 -5.95 -5.10 15.81
CA GLY A 139 -6.31 -4.23 16.94
C GLY A 139 -7.29 -3.10 16.58
N ARG A 140 -7.96 -3.19 15.43
CA ARG A 140 -8.93 -2.19 14.95
C ARG A 140 -10.31 -2.48 15.53
N TRP A 141 -10.38 -2.52 16.86
CA TRP A 141 -11.51 -3.05 17.63
C TRP A 141 -12.88 -2.48 17.24
N LYS A 142 -13.00 -1.15 17.10
CA LYS A 142 -14.28 -0.50 16.72
C LYS A 142 -14.82 -1.00 15.37
N ARG A 143 -13.94 -1.15 14.38
CA ARG A 143 -14.33 -1.61 13.04
C ARG A 143 -14.57 -3.12 13.03
N ALA A 144 -13.81 -3.89 13.81
CA ALA A 144 -14.06 -5.31 14.01
C ALA A 144 -15.44 -5.54 14.63
N ALA A 145 -15.80 -4.77 15.66
CA ALA A 145 -17.09 -4.84 16.34
C ALA A 145 -18.23 -4.53 15.37
N GLN A 146 -18.08 -3.55 14.49
CA GLN A 146 -19.08 -3.23 13.48
C GLN A 146 -19.29 -4.40 12.52
N ALA A 147 -18.22 -4.98 11.96
CA ALA A 147 -18.31 -6.11 11.04
C ALA A 147 -18.92 -7.35 11.69
N LEU A 148 -18.50 -7.67 12.93
CA LEU A 148 -18.99 -8.82 13.68
C LEU A 148 -20.42 -8.64 14.20
N ARG A 149 -20.83 -7.41 14.52
CA ARG A 149 -22.23 -7.10 14.83
C ARG A 149 -23.11 -7.38 13.62
N THR A 150 -22.75 -6.84 12.44
CA THR A 150 -23.50 -7.11 11.21
C THR A 150 -23.50 -8.61 10.88
N TYR A 151 -22.40 -9.34 11.11
CA TYR A 151 -22.36 -10.79 10.96
C TYR A 151 -23.42 -11.50 11.81
N VAL A 152 -23.53 -11.15 13.09
CA VAL A 152 -24.54 -11.74 13.99
C VAL A 152 -25.96 -11.31 13.59
N ASP A 153 -26.16 -10.04 13.25
CA ASP A 153 -27.46 -9.49 12.85
C ASP A 153 -27.99 -10.14 11.55
N THR A 154 -27.11 -10.57 10.64
CA THR A 154 -27.49 -11.31 9.42
C THR A 154 -27.60 -12.82 9.65
N GLY A 155 -27.59 -13.28 10.90
CA GLY A 155 -27.82 -14.68 11.28
C GLY A 155 -26.56 -15.53 11.43
N GLY A 156 -25.37 -14.91 11.42
CA GLY A 156 -24.11 -15.60 11.67
C GLY A 156 -24.04 -16.15 13.09
N ARG A 157 -23.77 -17.46 13.22
CA ARG A 157 -23.74 -18.18 14.51
C ARG A 157 -22.55 -19.14 14.64
N ASP A 158 -21.48 -18.92 13.88
CA ASP A 158 -20.27 -19.70 14.07
C ASP A 158 -19.63 -19.39 15.44
N HIS A 159 -19.29 -20.43 16.18
CA HIS A 159 -18.78 -20.31 17.55
C HIS A 159 -17.48 -19.48 17.61
N GLU A 160 -16.60 -19.61 16.61
CA GLU A 160 -15.30 -18.92 16.58
C GLU A 160 -15.54 -17.43 16.37
N MET A 161 -16.48 -17.06 15.49
CA MET A 161 -16.80 -15.65 15.23
C MET A 161 -17.57 -14.99 16.37
N VAL A 162 -18.45 -15.73 17.05
CA VAL A 162 -19.12 -15.22 18.27
C VAL A 162 -18.10 -15.02 19.40
N TYR A 163 -17.17 -15.95 19.58
CA TYR A 163 -16.06 -15.80 20.53
C TYR A 163 -15.15 -14.61 20.17
N GLU A 164 -14.81 -14.44 18.89
CA GLU A 164 -14.02 -13.30 18.43
C GLU A 164 -14.77 -11.98 18.68
N PHE A 165 -16.09 -11.96 18.52
CA PHE A 165 -16.90 -10.79 18.82
C PHE A 165 -16.88 -10.47 20.33
N ALA A 166 -16.98 -11.48 21.19
CA ALA A 166 -16.86 -11.30 22.63
C ALA A 166 -15.50 -10.69 23.01
N LYS A 167 -14.39 -11.21 22.45
CA LYS A 167 -13.04 -10.65 22.64
C LYS A 167 -12.94 -9.19 22.21
N VAL A 168 -13.52 -8.84 21.07
CA VAL A 168 -13.52 -7.47 20.56
C VAL A 168 -14.31 -6.53 21.49
N ASN A 169 -15.47 -6.95 22.01
CA ASN A 169 -16.23 -6.16 22.98
C ASN A 169 -15.45 -5.99 24.30
N ALA A 170 -14.77 -7.04 24.78
CA ALA A 170 -13.92 -6.96 25.96
C ALA A 170 -12.76 -5.95 25.75
N ALA A 171 -12.11 -5.98 24.59
CA ALA A 171 -11.05 -5.03 24.23
C ALA A 171 -11.56 -3.57 24.11
N LEU A 172 -12.85 -3.38 23.83
CA LEU A 172 -13.51 -2.07 23.83
C LEU A 172 -14.00 -1.63 25.20
N GLY A 173 -13.89 -2.47 26.24
CA GLY A 173 -14.41 -2.21 27.59
C GLY A 173 -15.92 -2.43 27.72
N GLN A 174 -16.57 -3.05 26.73
CA GLN A 174 -18.00 -3.39 26.75
C GLN A 174 -18.19 -4.73 27.45
N VAL A 175 -17.99 -4.74 28.77
CA VAL A 175 -17.90 -5.96 29.58
C VAL A 175 -19.20 -6.77 29.57
N ASP A 176 -20.36 -6.12 29.66
CA ASP A 176 -21.66 -6.80 29.69
C ASP A 176 -21.95 -7.52 28.37
N GLU A 177 -21.75 -6.84 27.23
CA GLU A 177 -21.85 -7.46 25.91
C GLU A 177 -20.83 -8.58 25.73
N ALA A 178 -19.58 -8.39 26.18
CA ALA A 178 -18.56 -9.42 26.08
C ALA A 178 -18.98 -10.69 26.83
N ALA A 179 -19.45 -10.56 28.08
CA ALA A 179 -19.95 -11.68 28.87
C ALA A 179 -21.09 -12.42 28.16
N LYS A 180 -22.09 -11.68 27.67
CA LYS A 180 -23.21 -12.25 26.90
C LYS A 180 -22.75 -13.06 25.69
N TYR A 181 -21.77 -12.56 24.94
CA TYR A 181 -21.27 -13.28 23.76
C TYR A 181 -20.31 -14.42 24.11
N PHE A 182 -19.59 -14.35 25.23
CA PHE A 182 -18.84 -15.50 25.76
C PHE A 182 -19.80 -16.63 26.16
N ASP A 183 -20.87 -16.32 26.88
CA ASP A 183 -21.90 -17.30 27.26
C ASP A 183 -22.57 -17.92 26.02
N LEU A 184 -22.86 -17.09 25.00
CA LEU A 184 -23.39 -17.58 23.74
C LEU A 184 -22.40 -18.52 23.04
N ALA A 185 -21.12 -18.16 22.95
CA ALA A 185 -20.09 -19.01 22.35
C ALA A 185 -19.97 -20.36 23.08
N LEU A 186 -20.03 -20.35 24.42
CA LEU A 186 -20.01 -21.55 25.27
C LEU A 186 -21.23 -22.44 25.01
N SER A 187 -22.41 -21.86 24.79
CA SER A 187 -23.64 -22.62 24.50
C SER A 187 -23.64 -23.32 23.13
N ILE A 188 -22.92 -22.77 22.14
CA ILE A 188 -22.91 -23.30 20.76
C ILE A 188 -22.02 -24.54 20.65
N LYS A 189 -20.86 -24.55 21.31
CA LYS A 189 -19.97 -25.71 21.41
C LYS A 189 -19.46 -25.89 22.84
N PRO A 190 -20.24 -26.57 23.70
CA PRO A 190 -19.86 -26.79 25.10
C PRO A 190 -18.53 -27.55 25.28
N GLU A 191 -18.19 -28.41 24.32
CA GLU A 191 -17.06 -29.35 24.40
C GLU A 191 -15.70 -28.75 23.99
N VAL A 192 -15.69 -27.65 23.23
CA VAL A 192 -14.45 -27.08 22.66
C VAL A 192 -13.61 -26.34 23.71
N LEU A 193 -14.22 -25.86 24.80
CA LEU A 193 -13.58 -24.95 25.75
C LEU A 193 -13.13 -25.57 27.09
N GLN A 194 -13.45 -26.84 27.38
CA GLN A 194 -12.88 -27.53 28.55
C GLN A 194 -11.33 -27.57 28.50
N ILE A 195 -10.72 -27.35 27.34
CA ILE A 195 -9.26 -27.36 27.13
C ILE A 195 -8.62 -25.96 27.20
N GLN A 196 -9.35 -24.87 26.90
CA GLN A 196 -8.76 -23.52 26.83
C GLN A 196 -8.89 -22.69 28.11
N VAL A 197 -9.98 -22.84 28.87
CA VAL A 197 -10.17 -22.10 30.15
C VAL A 197 -9.12 -22.52 31.19
N VAL A 198 -8.70 -23.79 31.17
CA VAL A 198 -7.69 -24.32 32.11
C VAL A 198 -6.28 -23.76 31.84
N ARG A 199 -5.98 -23.28 30.63
CA ARG A 199 -4.64 -22.73 30.31
C ARG A 199 -4.47 -21.23 30.55
N ALA A 200 -5.56 -20.48 30.71
CA ALA A 200 -5.50 -19.04 31.00
C ALA A 200 -5.43 -18.73 32.52
N TYR A 201 -5.62 -19.75 33.37
CA TYR A 201 -5.70 -19.62 34.83
C TYR A 201 -4.69 -20.48 35.61
N VAL A 202 -3.65 -21.00 34.94
CA VAL A 202 -2.49 -21.65 35.59
C VAL A 202 -1.21 -20.94 35.20
#